data_AF-A0A9P1MW50-F1
#
_entry.id   AF-A0A9P1MW50-F1
#
_cell.length_a   1.000
_cell.length_b   1.000
_cell.length_c   1.000
_cell.angle_alpha   90.00
_cell.angle_beta   90.00
_cell.angle_gamma   90.00
#
_symmetry.space_group_name_H-M   'P 1'
#
loop_
_entity.id
_entity.type
_entity.pdbx_description
1 polymer ?
#
loop_
_entity_poly.entity_id
_entity_poly.type
_entity_poly.pdbx_seq_one_letter_code
_entity_poly.pdbx_strand_id
1 'polypeptide(L)'
;MLMDCGAIGVQHVVPQQQQNQQYFTFRDRKKSCDSDEYRKRSNTLLSRGSEKRWPKRDMGPQFELRCCVDPEILRINVDRQYYFEDDTVHKNGSVFHKRENYDNLLANIPKSKFNGIHIKMEDDCPQGGDDVRLCLLKSLGAHNLRNIPCVGCHDDLKVYDKYPLIDGTFYISTVSQYGPKTEISLDGRRYFLQQLCAKCLWSDWSCKKCGKNDWFDGKSFILGTLYYFDILSAGRCCSPTCDTCQSPIMVRDQMYQQLLNGNYATINEPQSCSSCGSHKFHLIRDIQTCQIIAKPPT
;
A
#
# COMPACT_ATOMS: atom_id res chain seq x y z
N MET A 1 -80.30 -5.05 12.98
CA MET A 1 -80.37 -6.51 13.25
C MET A 1 -80.96 -7.17 12.03
N LEU A 2 -80.34 -8.27 11.55
CA LEU A 2 -80.79 -9.23 10.52
C LEU A 2 -80.81 -8.68 9.07
N MET A 3 -79.92 -9.15 8.18
CA MET A 3 -80.08 -10.26 7.20
C MET A 3 -81.30 -10.03 6.29
N ASP A 4 -81.22 -9.96 4.95
CA ASP A 4 -80.63 -10.92 4.01
C ASP A 4 -80.63 -10.37 2.54
N CYS A 5 -80.10 -11.17 1.60
CA CYS A 5 -80.27 -11.17 0.11
C CYS A 5 -79.22 -10.51 -0.82
N GLY A 6 -78.28 -11.34 -1.27
CA GLY A 6 -78.02 -11.74 -2.68
C GLY A 6 -77.78 -10.71 -3.81
N ALA A 7 -76.62 -10.78 -4.46
CA ALA A 7 -76.45 -10.59 -5.91
C ALA A 7 -75.14 -11.19 -6.45
N ILE A 8 -75.24 -11.78 -7.64
CA ILE A 8 -74.23 -12.45 -8.46
C ILE A 8 -73.62 -11.43 -9.45
N GLY A 9 -72.31 -11.51 -9.80
CA GLY A 9 -71.80 -10.81 -11.00
C GLY A 9 -70.30 -10.53 -11.14
N VAL A 10 -69.51 -11.58 -11.42
CA VAL A 10 -68.40 -11.67 -12.41
C VAL A 10 -67.40 -10.51 -12.65
N GLN A 11 -66.16 -10.77 -12.22
CA GLN A 11 -64.83 -10.58 -12.86
C GLN A 11 -64.36 -9.22 -13.42
N HIS A 12 -63.28 -8.70 -12.80
CA HIS A 12 -62.08 -8.32 -13.53
C HIS A 12 -60.82 -8.69 -12.72
N VAL A 13 -59.94 -9.46 -13.36
CA VAL A 13 -58.72 -10.04 -12.81
C VAL A 13 -57.57 -9.03 -12.91
N VAL A 14 -56.93 -8.71 -11.78
CA VAL A 14 -55.61 -8.06 -11.72
C VAL A 14 -54.68 -9.01 -10.94
N PRO A 15 -53.52 -9.43 -11.46
CA PRO A 15 -52.70 -10.42 -10.78
C PRO A 15 -51.88 -9.77 -9.66
N GLN A 16 -52.16 -10.13 -8.40
CA GLN A 16 -51.24 -9.98 -7.28
C GLN A 16 -50.36 -11.22 -7.19
N GLN A 17 -49.06 -11.09 -7.48
CA GLN A 17 -48.08 -12.13 -7.15
C GLN A 17 -47.86 -12.13 -5.63
N GLN A 18 -48.38 -13.16 -4.99
CA GLN A 18 -48.11 -13.51 -3.60
C GLN A 18 -46.64 -13.91 -3.42
N GLN A 19 -45.97 -13.24 -2.49
CA GLN A 19 -44.71 -13.65 -1.90
C GLN A 19 -44.91 -14.98 -1.16
N ASN A 20 -44.32 -16.04 -1.68
CA ASN A 20 -44.23 -17.32 -0.99
C ASN A 20 -43.02 -17.28 -0.05
N GLN A 21 -43.24 -16.93 1.22
CA GLN A 21 -42.25 -17.12 2.29
C GLN A 21 -42.14 -18.62 2.58
N GLN A 22 -41.16 -19.28 1.97
CA GLN A 22 -40.71 -20.59 2.46
C GLN A 22 -39.69 -20.38 3.56
N TYR A 23 -40.14 -20.61 4.79
CA TYR A 23 -39.31 -20.81 5.97
C TYR A 23 -38.38 -22.02 5.74
N PHE A 24 -37.10 -21.79 5.48
CA PHE A 24 -36.08 -22.83 5.56
C PHE A 24 -35.53 -22.91 6.98
N THR A 25 -36.15 -23.78 7.79
CA THR A 25 -35.58 -24.29 9.04
C THR A 25 -34.35 -25.14 8.74
N PHE A 26 -33.15 -24.67 9.07
CA PHE A 26 -31.95 -25.51 9.03
C PHE A 26 -31.89 -26.40 10.28
N ARG A 27 -32.14 -27.69 10.07
CA ARG A 27 -31.81 -28.76 11.01
C ARG A 27 -30.29 -28.93 11.08
N ASP A 28 -29.76 -28.89 12.30
CA ASP A 28 -28.39 -29.30 12.62
C ASP A 28 -28.08 -30.70 12.05
N ARG A 29 -27.15 -30.75 11.11
CA ARG A 29 -26.41 -31.97 10.76
C ARG A 29 -24.92 -31.68 10.89
N LYS A 30 -24.37 -32.04 12.05
CA LYS A 30 -22.94 -32.35 12.20
C LYS A 30 -22.53 -33.37 11.14
N LYS A 31 -21.76 -32.93 10.16
CA LYS A 31 -20.86 -33.80 9.38
C LYS A 31 -19.49 -33.12 9.40
N SER A 32 -18.53 -33.78 10.04
CA SER A 32 -17.13 -33.38 9.93
C SER A 32 -16.67 -33.63 8.50
N CYS A 33 -16.02 -32.63 7.91
CA CYS A 33 -15.35 -32.78 6.63
C CYS A 33 -13.84 -32.65 6.89
N ASP A 34 -13.17 -33.80 6.78
CA ASP A 34 -11.72 -33.96 6.77
C ASP A 34 -11.08 -33.02 5.74
N SER A 35 -10.20 -32.13 6.22
CA SER A 35 -9.39 -31.23 5.38
C SER A 35 -7.96 -31.75 5.16
N ASP A 36 -7.71 -33.05 5.34
CA ASP A 36 -6.37 -33.65 5.24
C ASP A 36 -6.06 -34.39 3.93
N GLU A 37 -7.01 -34.47 2.99
CA GLU A 37 -6.82 -35.27 1.76
C GLU A 37 -6.32 -34.48 0.54
N TYR A 38 -6.39 -33.15 0.53
CA TYR A 38 -5.88 -32.35 -0.60
C TYR A 38 -4.35 -32.14 -0.56
N ARG A 39 -3.70 -32.42 0.59
CA ARG A 39 -2.25 -32.23 0.78
C ARG A 39 -1.40 -33.44 0.36
N LYS A 40 -2.02 -34.56 -0.06
CA LYS A 40 -1.31 -35.83 -0.31
C LYS A 40 -1.12 -36.20 -1.79
N ARG A 41 -1.60 -35.38 -2.75
CA ARG A 41 -1.45 -35.67 -4.20
C ARG A 41 -0.23 -35.07 -4.89
N SER A 42 0.67 -34.41 -4.16
CA SER A 42 1.87 -33.78 -4.76
C SER A 42 3.17 -34.58 -4.61
N ASN A 43 3.16 -35.76 -3.97
CA ASN A 43 4.39 -36.47 -3.57
C ASN A 43 4.49 -37.92 -4.07
N THR A 44 4.12 -38.19 -5.32
CA THR A 44 4.44 -39.47 -5.98
C THR A 44 4.74 -39.28 -7.46
N LEU A 45 5.86 -38.62 -7.75
CA LEU A 45 6.63 -38.90 -8.97
C LEU A 45 8.11 -39.03 -8.60
N LEU A 46 8.58 -40.27 -8.64
CA LEU A 46 9.98 -40.65 -8.50
C LEU A 46 10.75 -40.17 -9.73
N SER A 47 11.41 -39.02 -9.64
CA SER A 47 12.47 -38.64 -10.58
C SER A 47 13.83 -38.90 -9.93
N ARG A 48 14.45 -40.03 -10.31
CA ARG A 48 15.88 -40.27 -10.09
C ARG A 48 16.67 -39.29 -10.97
N GLY A 49 17.29 -38.28 -10.36
CA GLY A 49 18.18 -37.36 -11.08
C GLY A 49 18.79 -36.29 -10.18
N SER A 50 20.00 -36.54 -9.66
CA SER A 50 21.02 -35.55 -9.25
C SER A 50 20.52 -34.18 -8.76
N GLU A 51 20.01 -34.10 -7.52
CA GLU A 51 19.83 -32.83 -6.83
C GLU A 51 21.18 -32.32 -6.31
N LYS A 52 21.79 -31.37 -7.03
CA LYS A 52 22.66 -30.38 -6.38
C LYS A 52 21.78 -29.54 -5.46
N ARG A 53 21.55 -30.05 -4.25
CA ARG A 53 20.83 -29.36 -3.18
C ARG A 53 21.67 -28.15 -2.80
N TRP A 54 21.29 -26.97 -3.30
CA TRP A 54 21.88 -25.72 -2.81
C TRP A 54 21.68 -25.68 -1.29
N PRO A 55 22.75 -25.51 -0.49
CA PRO A 55 22.60 -25.38 0.94
C PRO A 55 21.63 -24.23 1.20
N LYS A 56 20.58 -24.48 1.99
CA LYS A 56 19.85 -23.41 2.64
C LYS A 56 20.89 -22.65 3.45
N ARG A 57 21.34 -21.50 2.95
CA ARG A 57 22.03 -20.54 3.79
C ARG A 57 21.05 -20.21 4.91
N ASP A 58 21.48 -20.37 6.15
CA ASP A 58 20.84 -19.76 7.29
C ASP A 58 20.81 -18.25 7.00
N MET A 59 19.67 -17.81 6.47
CA MET A 59 19.40 -16.40 6.27
C MET A 59 19.31 -15.83 7.69
N GLY A 60 20.11 -14.81 7.99
CA GLY A 60 20.01 -14.04 9.23
C GLY A 60 18.58 -13.49 9.43
N PRO A 61 18.33 -12.66 10.46
CA PRO A 61 16.98 -12.16 10.74
C PRO A 61 16.37 -11.60 9.45
N GLN A 62 15.39 -12.33 8.90
CA GLN A 62 14.69 -11.92 7.70
C GLN A 62 13.87 -10.68 8.08
N PHE A 63 14.11 -9.57 7.39
CA PHE A 63 13.29 -8.37 7.51
C PHE A 63 11.82 -8.75 7.40
N GLU A 64 11.06 -8.56 8.48
CA GLU A 64 9.71 -9.07 8.60
C GLU A 64 8.69 -7.95 8.40
N LEU A 65 8.07 -7.93 7.22
CA LEU A 65 7.04 -6.97 6.86
C LEU A 65 5.64 -7.53 7.15
N ARG A 66 4.82 -6.81 7.93
CA ARG A 66 3.45 -7.23 8.30
C ARG A 66 2.44 -6.09 8.15
N CYS A 67 1.21 -6.44 7.83
CA CYS A 67 0.09 -5.49 7.84
C CYS A 67 -0.28 -5.11 9.29
N CYS A 68 -0.58 -3.84 9.55
CA CYS A 68 -1.12 -3.38 10.83
C CYS A 68 -2.64 -3.19 10.76
N VAL A 69 -3.36 -4.23 10.36
CA VAL A 69 -4.83 -4.15 10.24
C VAL A 69 -5.47 -4.61 11.54
N ASP A 70 -6.32 -3.75 12.12
CA ASP A 70 -7.18 -4.13 13.25
C ASP A 70 -8.15 -5.24 12.82
N PRO A 71 -8.17 -6.41 13.50
CA PRO A 71 -9.12 -7.48 13.20
C PRO A 71 -10.57 -7.02 13.16
N GLU A 72 -10.96 -6.02 13.95
CA GLU A 72 -12.32 -5.51 13.98
C GLU A 72 -12.70 -4.79 12.66
N ILE A 73 -11.75 -4.11 12.02
CA ILE A 73 -11.97 -3.50 10.69
C ILE A 73 -12.29 -4.59 9.66
N LEU A 74 -11.60 -5.73 9.73
CA LEU A 74 -11.87 -6.85 8.83
C LEU A 74 -13.26 -7.44 9.07
N ARG A 75 -13.69 -7.56 10.34
CA ARG A 75 -15.03 -8.04 10.69
C ARG A 75 -16.11 -7.10 10.17
N ILE A 76 -15.95 -5.79 10.38
CA ILE A 76 -16.86 -4.77 9.85
C ILE A 76 -16.97 -4.86 8.32
N ASN A 77 -15.87 -5.07 7.62
CA ASN A 77 -15.88 -5.20 6.15
C ASN A 77 -16.62 -6.47 5.69
N VAL A 78 -16.54 -7.57 6.46
CA VAL A 78 -17.29 -8.80 6.17
C VAL A 78 -18.77 -8.63 6.45
N ASP A 79 -19.13 -7.95 7.55
CA ASP A 79 -20.52 -7.74 7.97
C ASP A 79 -21.24 -6.71 7.11
N ARG A 80 -20.51 -5.73 6.54
CA ARG A 80 -21.05 -4.82 5.52
C ARG A 80 -21.16 -5.55 4.18
N GLN A 81 -22.34 -6.09 3.90
CA GLN A 81 -22.70 -6.81 2.66
C GLN A 81 -22.23 -6.11 1.36
N TYR A 82 -22.11 -4.78 1.37
CA TYR A 82 -21.65 -3.95 0.25
C TYR A 82 -20.20 -4.19 -0.22
N TYR A 83 -19.32 -4.82 0.58
CA TYR A 83 -17.94 -5.08 0.14
C TYR A 83 -17.88 -6.15 -0.96
N PHE A 84 -18.76 -7.16 -0.89
CA PHE A 84 -18.84 -8.23 -1.88
C PHE A 84 -19.78 -7.91 -3.04
N GLU A 85 -20.75 -7.02 -2.84
CA GLU A 85 -21.67 -6.52 -3.89
C GLU A 85 -21.02 -5.46 -4.79
N ASP A 86 -19.74 -5.15 -4.57
CA ASP A 86 -19.04 -4.19 -5.38
C ASP A 86 -18.81 -4.74 -6.80
N ASP A 87 -19.34 -4.05 -7.79
CA ASP A 87 -19.15 -4.35 -9.22
C ASP A 87 -17.69 -4.58 -9.61
N THR A 88 -16.75 -3.89 -8.95
CA THR A 88 -15.31 -4.06 -9.17
C THR A 88 -14.85 -5.44 -8.70
N VAL A 89 -15.27 -5.87 -7.51
CA VAL A 89 -14.96 -7.20 -6.96
C VAL A 89 -15.60 -8.28 -7.81
N HIS A 90 -16.84 -8.09 -8.24
CA HIS A 90 -17.52 -9.04 -9.13
C HIS A 90 -16.84 -9.19 -10.49
N LYS A 91 -16.38 -8.08 -11.10
CA LYS A 91 -15.71 -8.10 -12.41
C LYS A 91 -14.24 -8.54 -12.34
N ASN A 92 -13.54 -8.18 -11.27
CA ASN A 92 -12.09 -8.31 -11.20
C ASN A 92 -11.60 -9.39 -10.24
N GLY A 93 -12.45 -9.88 -9.33
CA GLY A 93 -12.03 -10.75 -8.21
C GLY A 93 -11.20 -10.00 -7.15
N SER A 94 -11.11 -8.68 -7.25
CA SER A 94 -10.31 -7.79 -6.39
C SER A 94 -11.01 -6.44 -6.26
N VAL A 95 -10.88 -5.79 -5.10
CA VAL A 95 -11.33 -4.39 -4.92
C VAL A 95 -10.48 -3.38 -5.68
N PHE A 96 -9.29 -3.78 -6.10
CA PHE A 96 -8.32 -2.93 -6.77
C PHE A 96 -8.51 -2.90 -8.28
N HIS A 97 -7.98 -1.86 -8.92
CA HIS A 97 -8.07 -1.70 -10.36
C HIS A 97 -7.23 -2.74 -11.10
N LYS A 98 -7.75 -3.27 -12.21
CA LYS A 98 -6.91 -3.98 -13.18
C LYS A 98 -6.15 -2.96 -14.02
N ARG A 99 -4.87 -3.23 -14.26
CA ARG A 99 -4.06 -2.37 -15.12
C ARG A 99 -4.22 -2.78 -16.58
N GLU A 100 -4.78 -1.88 -17.38
CA GLU A 100 -4.97 -2.09 -18.83
C GLU A 100 -3.83 -1.52 -19.67
N ASN A 101 -3.22 -0.43 -19.22
CA ASN A 101 -2.12 0.24 -19.90
C ASN A 101 -1.19 0.95 -18.90
N TYR A 102 -0.15 1.58 -19.44
CA TYR A 102 0.87 2.31 -18.69
C TYR A 102 0.97 3.78 -19.12
N ASP A 103 -0.10 4.33 -19.72
CA ASP A 103 -0.08 5.65 -20.36
C ASP A 103 0.29 6.76 -19.36
N ASN A 104 -0.19 6.66 -18.12
CA ASN A 104 0.16 7.62 -17.07
C ASN A 104 1.68 7.58 -16.75
N LEU A 105 2.28 6.39 -16.63
CA LEU A 105 3.73 6.30 -16.44
C LEU A 105 4.48 6.82 -17.65
N LEU A 106 4.09 6.41 -18.86
CA LEU A 106 4.71 6.84 -20.12
C LEU A 106 4.64 8.36 -20.35
N ALA A 107 3.62 9.03 -19.82
CA ALA A 107 3.48 10.49 -19.89
C ALA A 107 4.34 11.25 -18.86
N ASN A 108 4.85 10.57 -17.83
CA ASN A 108 5.57 11.19 -16.71
C ASN A 108 7.04 10.79 -16.61
N ILE A 109 7.47 9.75 -17.34
CA ILE A 109 8.85 9.26 -17.29
C ILE A 109 9.45 9.20 -18.70
N PRO A 110 10.77 9.42 -18.86
CA PRO A 110 11.43 9.24 -20.14
C PRO A 110 11.27 7.81 -20.65
N LYS A 111 10.98 7.64 -21.94
CA LYS A 111 10.82 6.31 -22.57
C LYS A 111 12.04 5.40 -22.35
N SER A 112 13.25 5.96 -22.32
CA SER A 112 14.49 5.21 -22.05
C SER A 112 14.57 4.63 -20.62
N LYS A 113 13.72 5.11 -19.71
CA LYS A 113 13.58 4.65 -18.33
C LYS A 113 12.37 3.73 -18.14
N PHE A 114 11.62 3.43 -19.19
CA PHE A 114 10.53 2.46 -19.12
C PHE A 114 11.06 1.02 -19.30
N ASN A 115 11.63 0.45 -18.25
CA ASN A 115 12.19 -0.92 -18.23
C ASN A 115 12.33 -1.46 -16.80
N GLY A 116 12.58 -2.76 -16.67
CA GLY A 116 12.70 -3.48 -15.39
C GLY A 116 13.83 -3.01 -14.45
N ILE A 117 14.74 -2.13 -14.91
CA ILE A 117 15.78 -1.54 -14.06
C ILE A 117 15.20 -0.36 -13.25
N HIS A 118 14.25 0.38 -13.82
CA HIS A 118 13.71 1.62 -13.23
C HIS A 118 12.26 1.46 -12.76
N ILE A 119 11.57 0.40 -13.19
CA ILE A 119 10.21 0.10 -12.81
C ILE A 119 10.17 -1.36 -12.38
N LYS A 120 9.69 -1.62 -11.17
CA LYS A 120 9.40 -2.96 -10.71
C LYS A 120 8.17 -3.49 -11.44
N MET A 121 8.36 -4.50 -12.28
CA MET A 121 7.29 -5.19 -13.00
C MET A 121 6.93 -6.51 -12.31
N GLU A 122 5.80 -7.11 -12.66
CA GLU A 122 5.31 -8.36 -12.06
C GLU A 122 6.27 -9.55 -12.31
N ASP A 123 6.83 -9.63 -13.51
CA ASP A 123 7.67 -10.77 -13.95
C ASP A 123 9.06 -10.82 -13.28
N ASP A 124 9.47 -9.75 -12.61
CA ASP A 124 10.81 -9.62 -11.99
C ASP A 124 10.89 -10.25 -10.59
N CYS A 125 9.87 -11.00 -10.16
CA CYS A 125 9.72 -11.37 -8.76
C CYS A 125 9.97 -12.87 -8.43
N PRO A 126 11.18 -13.26 -7.99
CA PRO A 126 11.39 -14.57 -7.37
C PRO A 126 10.78 -14.56 -5.95
N GLN A 127 9.67 -15.27 -5.75
CA GLN A 127 8.99 -15.69 -4.48
C GLN A 127 8.80 -14.69 -3.30
N GLY A 128 9.64 -13.67 -3.07
CA GLY A 128 9.60 -12.78 -1.89
C GLY A 128 9.06 -11.36 -2.11
N GLY A 129 8.94 -10.86 -3.35
CA GLY A 129 8.30 -9.56 -3.59
C GLY A 129 6.77 -9.66 -3.70
N ASP A 130 6.22 -10.87 -3.69
CA ASP A 130 4.78 -11.11 -3.57
C ASP A 130 4.31 -10.83 -2.13
N ASP A 131 5.12 -11.11 -1.11
CA ASP A 131 4.79 -10.79 0.29
C ASP A 131 4.61 -9.28 0.52
N VAL A 132 5.49 -8.47 -0.08
CA VAL A 132 5.35 -7.00 -0.03
C VAL A 132 4.07 -6.55 -0.72
N ARG A 133 3.77 -7.13 -1.89
CA ARG A 133 2.57 -6.81 -2.67
C ARG A 133 1.31 -7.12 -1.86
N LEU A 134 1.23 -8.34 -1.34
CA LEU A 134 0.12 -8.83 -0.54
C LEU A 134 -0.02 -8.02 0.75
N CYS A 135 1.08 -7.63 1.38
CA CYS A 135 1.06 -6.79 2.57
C CYS A 135 0.43 -5.42 2.29
N LEU A 136 0.86 -4.75 1.22
CA LEU A 136 0.34 -3.45 0.82
C LEU A 136 -1.15 -3.54 0.43
N LEU A 137 -1.52 -4.50 -0.42
CA LEU A 137 -2.90 -4.70 -0.86
C LEU A 137 -3.84 -5.07 0.29
N LYS A 138 -3.40 -5.91 1.23
CA LYS A 138 -4.19 -6.24 2.42
C LYS A 138 -4.39 -5.03 3.32
N SER A 139 -3.34 -4.22 3.51
CA SER A 139 -3.42 -3.01 4.33
C SER A 139 -4.36 -1.98 3.70
N LEU A 140 -4.20 -1.70 2.40
CA LEU A 140 -5.05 -0.75 1.67
C LEU A 140 -6.51 -1.26 1.55
N GLY A 141 -6.69 -2.56 1.31
CA GLY A 141 -7.99 -3.17 1.09
C GLY A 141 -8.84 -3.20 2.37
N ALA A 142 -8.20 -3.43 3.52
CA ALA A 142 -8.86 -3.34 4.82
C ALA A 142 -9.46 -1.94 5.08
N HIS A 143 -8.86 -0.89 4.52
CA HIS A 143 -9.36 0.48 4.62
C HIS A 143 -10.16 0.94 3.39
N ASN A 144 -10.48 0.03 2.46
CA ASN A 144 -11.15 0.30 1.18
C ASN A 144 -10.48 1.42 0.35
N LEU A 145 -9.14 1.49 0.39
CA LEU A 145 -8.35 2.50 -0.30
C LEU A 145 -8.02 2.06 -1.73
N ARG A 146 -8.96 2.29 -2.65
CA ARG A 146 -8.77 2.00 -4.09
C ARG A 146 -8.01 3.08 -4.84
N ASN A 147 -8.04 4.29 -4.28
CA ASN A 147 -7.22 5.41 -4.70
C ASN A 147 -6.49 5.95 -3.47
N ILE A 148 -5.29 6.48 -3.69
CA ILE A 148 -4.47 7.06 -2.63
C ILE A 148 -3.80 8.35 -3.13
N PRO A 149 -3.91 9.47 -2.41
CA PRO A 149 -3.42 10.75 -2.92
C PRO A 149 -1.90 10.84 -2.82
N CYS A 150 -1.24 11.34 -3.86
CA CYS A 150 0.20 11.58 -3.82
C CYS A 150 0.58 12.55 -2.70
N VAL A 151 1.61 12.25 -1.89
CA VAL A 151 2.07 13.15 -0.84
C VAL A 151 2.58 14.49 -1.40
N GLY A 152 3.14 14.49 -2.62
CA GLY A 152 3.70 15.69 -3.24
C GLY A 152 2.68 16.64 -3.89
N CYS A 153 1.84 16.11 -4.78
CA CYS A 153 0.91 16.92 -5.56
C CYS A 153 -0.57 16.74 -5.18
N HIS A 154 -0.86 15.82 -4.26
CA HIS A 154 -2.21 15.42 -3.86
C HIS A 154 -3.09 14.81 -4.97
N ASP A 155 -2.55 14.60 -6.17
CA ASP A 155 -3.26 13.88 -7.24
C ASP A 155 -3.61 12.45 -6.78
N ASP A 156 -4.85 12.01 -7.00
CA ASP A 156 -5.32 10.68 -6.64
C ASP A 156 -4.71 9.60 -7.55
N LEU A 157 -4.06 8.61 -6.93
CA LEU A 157 -3.42 7.49 -7.61
C LEU A 157 -4.26 6.24 -7.47
N LYS A 158 -4.64 5.64 -8.60
CA LYS A 158 -5.29 4.32 -8.62
C LYS A 158 -4.36 3.27 -8.01
N VAL A 159 -4.92 2.43 -7.16
CA VAL A 159 -4.26 1.24 -6.63
C VAL A 159 -4.62 0.04 -7.50
N TYR A 160 -3.61 -0.58 -8.08
CA TYR A 160 -3.72 -1.74 -8.96
C TYR A 160 -3.46 -3.05 -8.21
N ASP A 161 -3.97 -4.17 -8.72
CA ASP A 161 -3.77 -5.50 -8.14
C ASP A 161 -2.39 -6.13 -8.44
N LYS A 162 -1.71 -5.60 -9.46
CA LYS A 162 -0.39 -6.02 -9.95
C LYS A 162 0.59 -4.86 -9.97
N TYR A 163 1.88 -5.18 -9.92
CA TYR A 163 2.93 -4.17 -9.99
C TYR A 163 2.93 -3.44 -11.35
N PRO A 164 3.27 -2.14 -11.38
CA PRO A 164 3.36 -1.22 -10.24
C PRO A 164 2.01 -1.02 -9.56
N LEU A 165 1.95 -1.12 -8.24
CA LEU A 165 0.70 -1.02 -7.47
C LEU A 165 0.07 0.37 -7.53
N ILE A 166 0.86 1.40 -7.81
CA ILE A 166 0.43 2.76 -8.13
C ILE A 166 1.33 3.27 -9.26
N ASP A 167 0.89 4.30 -9.96
CA ASP A 167 1.74 5.03 -10.93
C ASP A 167 2.74 5.94 -10.17
N GLY A 168 3.61 5.31 -9.40
CA GLY A 168 4.44 5.92 -8.37
C GLY A 168 5.24 4.90 -7.57
N THR A 169 5.69 5.30 -6.38
CA THR A 169 6.39 4.43 -5.43
C THR A 169 5.79 4.59 -4.04
N PHE A 170 5.81 3.50 -3.27
CA PHE A 170 5.50 3.55 -1.85
C PHE A 170 6.78 3.70 -1.04
N TYR A 171 6.66 4.31 0.12
CA TYR A 171 7.71 4.35 1.12
C TYR A 171 7.12 4.34 2.51
N ILE A 172 7.93 4.00 3.51
CA ILE A 172 7.53 4.04 4.91
C ILE A 172 8.18 5.21 5.61
N SER A 173 7.45 5.84 6.51
CA SER A 173 7.95 6.94 7.34
C SER A 173 7.37 6.82 8.75
N THR A 174 8.10 7.30 9.76
CA THR A 174 7.55 7.38 11.13
C THR A 174 6.61 8.57 11.29
N VAL A 175 6.51 9.44 10.28
CA VAL A 175 5.59 10.57 10.22
C VAL A 175 4.70 10.44 8.98
N SER A 176 3.39 10.60 9.16
CA SER A 176 2.46 10.73 8.04
C SER A 176 2.42 12.21 7.62
N GLN A 177 2.95 12.49 6.43
CA GLN A 177 3.03 13.84 5.87
C GLN A 177 1.69 14.24 5.26
N TYR A 178 1.05 13.32 4.53
CA TYR A 178 -0.24 13.54 3.90
C TYR A 178 -0.97 12.21 3.61
N GLY A 179 -2.29 12.30 3.44
CA GLY A 179 -3.15 11.18 3.04
C GLY A 179 -3.57 10.26 4.19
N PRO A 180 -4.06 9.05 3.87
CA PRO A 180 -4.51 8.07 4.86
C PRO A 180 -3.38 7.64 5.80
N LYS A 181 -3.70 7.48 7.09
CA LYS A 181 -2.77 6.99 8.12
C LYS A 181 -2.69 5.46 8.14
N THR A 182 -2.48 4.87 6.96
CA THR A 182 -2.32 3.42 6.83
C THR A 182 -0.99 3.00 7.44
N GLU A 183 -1.01 2.08 8.39
CA GLU A 183 0.20 1.61 9.07
C GLU A 183 0.65 0.24 8.56
N ILE A 184 1.96 0.04 8.53
CA ILE A 184 2.59 -1.26 8.31
C ILE A 184 3.70 -1.47 9.35
N SER A 185 3.97 -2.73 9.67
CA SER A 185 5.00 -3.13 10.62
C SER A 185 6.21 -3.66 9.87
N LEU A 186 7.39 -3.14 10.18
CA LEU A 186 8.68 -3.67 9.73
C LEU A 186 9.51 -4.01 10.97
N ASP A 187 9.89 -5.27 11.12
CA ASP A 187 10.66 -5.78 12.29
C ASP A 187 10.02 -5.41 13.64
N GLY A 188 8.70 -5.49 13.70
CA GLY A 188 7.89 -5.16 14.88
C GLY A 188 7.71 -3.66 15.15
N ARG A 189 8.32 -2.78 14.36
CA ARG A 189 8.14 -1.32 14.45
C ARG A 189 7.07 -0.86 13.46
N ARG A 190 6.22 0.08 13.90
CA ARG A 190 5.14 0.64 13.08
C ARG A 190 5.61 1.86 12.30
N TYR A 191 5.20 1.92 11.04
CA TYR A 191 5.44 3.03 10.14
C TYR A 191 4.16 3.37 9.38
N PHE A 192 4.03 4.63 8.99
CA PHE A 192 3.01 5.07 8.05
C PHE A 192 3.46 4.74 6.63
N LEU A 193 2.55 4.13 5.88
CA LEU A 193 2.67 3.98 4.45
C LEU A 193 2.43 5.35 3.79
N GLN A 194 3.35 5.76 2.93
CA GLN A 194 3.30 7.01 2.18
C GLN A 194 3.60 6.73 0.71
N GLN A 195 3.23 7.66 -0.17
CA GLN A 195 3.18 7.44 -1.61
C GLN A 195 3.61 8.69 -2.38
N LEU A 196 4.38 8.50 -3.44
CA LEU A 196 4.77 9.57 -4.34
C LEU A 196 4.54 9.13 -5.79
N CYS A 197 3.81 9.93 -6.57
CA CYS A 197 3.51 9.62 -7.96
C CYS A 197 4.73 9.78 -8.86
N ALA A 198 4.70 9.13 -10.03
CA ALA A 198 5.75 9.25 -11.04
C ALA A 198 5.98 10.71 -11.44
N LYS A 199 4.92 11.49 -11.63
CA LYS A 199 5.06 12.93 -11.91
C LYS A 199 5.93 13.66 -10.88
N CYS A 200 5.67 13.43 -9.59
CA CYS A 200 6.42 14.04 -8.49
C CYS A 200 7.86 13.52 -8.39
N LEU A 201 8.08 12.22 -8.60
CA LEU A 201 9.42 11.61 -8.62
C LEU A 201 10.30 12.18 -9.73
N TRP A 202 9.73 12.45 -10.91
CA TRP A 202 10.45 12.97 -12.07
C TRP A 202 10.49 14.49 -12.16
N SER A 203 9.82 15.19 -11.25
CA SER A 203 9.86 16.64 -11.14
C SER A 203 11.13 17.11 -10.42
N ASP A 204 11.49 18.38 -10.61
CA ASP A 204 12.52 19.03 -9.79
C ASP A 204 11.90 19.64 -8.53
N TRP A 205 12.61 19.57 -7.42
CA TRP A 205 12.15 20.03 -6.10
C TRP A 205 13.07 21.12 -5.56
N SER A 206 12.52 22.22 -5.07
CA SER A 206 13.31 23.26 -4.38
C SER A 206 13.03 23.31 -2.89
N CYS A 207 14.08 23.61 -2.15
CA CYS A 207 14.02 24.02 -0.77
C CYS A 207 13.39 25.40 -0.64
N LYS A 208 12.32 25.58 0.13
CA LYS A 208 11.80 26.91 0.44
C LYS A 208 12.73 27.71 1.37
N LYS A 209 13.59 27.04 2.14
CA LYS A 209 14.53 27.69 3.08
C LYS A 209 15.77 28.26 2.38
N CYS A 210 16.40 27.51 1.46
CA CYS A 210 17.66 27.92 0.83
C CYS A 210 17.60 28.05 -0.70
N GLY A 211 16.45 27.79 -1.33
CA GLY A 211 16.26 27.91 -2.78
C GLY A 211 17.01 26.89 -3.64
N LYS A 212 17.73 25.93 -3.05
CA LYS A 212 18.44 24.90 -3.82
C LYS A 212 17.46 23.90 -4.43
N ASN A 213 17.73 23.50 -5.67
CA ASN A 213 16.89 22.61 -6.48
C ASN A 213 17.26 21.12 -6.35
N ASP A 214 18.21 20.79 -5.46
CA ASP A 214 18.68 19.44 -5.16
C ASP A 214 18.02 18.89 -3.88
N TRP A 215 16.83 19.39 -3.53
CA TRP A 215 16.14 19.02 -2.29
C TRP A 215 15.79 17.53 -2.23
N PHE A 216 15.43 16.94 -3.36
CA PHE A 216 15.04 15.55 -3.53
C PHE A 216 15.34 15.10 -4.96
N ASP A 217 16.14 14.03 -5.10
CA ASP A 217 16.43 13.39 -6.38
C ASP A 217 15.55 12.15 -6.58
N GLY A 218 14.28 12.40 -6.90
CA GLY A 218 13.30 11.33 -7.12
C GLY A 218 13.61 10.43 -8.32
N LYS A 219 14.43 10.91 -9.27
CA LYS A 219 14.80 10.18 -10.51
C LYS A 219 15.70 8.98 -10.25
N SER A 220 16.30 8.90 -9.06
CA SER A 220 17.13 7.78 -8.60
C SER A 220 16.32 6.60 -8.03
N PHE A 221 15.02 6.79 -7.80
CA PHE A 221 14.15 5.77 -7.20
C PHE A 221 13.45 4.91 -8.26
N ILE A 222 13.29 3.63 -7.96
CA ILE A 222 12.58 2.63 -8.77
C ILE A 222 11.07 2.78 -8.52
N LEU A 223 10.29 2.85 -9.60
CA LEU A 223 8.83 2.85 -9.54
C LEU A 223 8.26 1.49 -9.15
N GLY A 224 7.09 1.49 -8.54
CA GLY A 224 6.37 0.26 -8.19
C GLY A 224 6.99 -0.54 -7.05
N THR A 225 7.98 -0.01 -6.35
CA THR A 225 8.59 -0.65 -5.17
C THR A 225 8.09 -0.06 -3.85
N LEU A 226 8.57 -0.62 -2.74
CA LEU A 226 8.41 -0.10 -1.39
C LEU A 226 9.80 0.24 -0.83
N TYR A 227 10.00 1.50 -0.47
CA TYR A 227 11.20 1.95 0.22
C TYR A 227 11.01 1.92 1.74
N TYR A 228 11.96 1.32 2.45
CA TYR A 228 11.91 1.18 3.92
C TYR A 228 12.44 2.39 4.70
N PHE A 229 12.40 3.58 4.09
CA PHE A 229 12.81 4.85 4.68
C PHE A 229 12.05 6.01 4.04
N ASP A 230 12.03 7.16 4.72
CA ASP A 230 11.42 8.39 4.21
C ASP A 230 12.25 8.96 3.05
N ILE A 231 11.79 8.72 1.81
CA ILE A 231 12.54 9.08 0.59
C ILE A 231 12.63 10.59 0.39
N LEU A 232 11.62 11.36 0.82
CA LEU A 232 11.60 12.82 0.69
C LEU A 232 12.61 13.52 1.60
N SER A 233 12.96 12.84 2.69
CA SER A 233 13.95 13.28 3.67
C SER A 233 15.38 12.88 3.30
N ALA A 234 15.58 12.15 2.19
CA ALA A 234 16.88 11.69 1.75
C ALA A 234 17.78 12.83 1.24
N GLY A 235 17.22 13.90 0.66
CA GLY A 235 18.02 15.03 0.19
C GLY A 235 18.41 16.00 1.32
N ARG A 236 19.57 16.66 1.18
CA ARG A 236 20.31 17.26 2.32
C ARG A 236 20.80 18.70 2.09
N CYS A 237 20.01 19.54 1.46
CA CYS A 237 20.44 20.90 1.16
C CYS A 237 20.61 21.81 2.42
N CYS A 238 19.84 21.56 3.50
CA CYS A 238 19.83 22.33 4.75
C CYS A 238 19.97 21.39 5.96
N SER A 239 20.60 21.87 7.02
CA SER A 239 20.63 21.17 8.31
C SER A 239 19.20 21.03 8.88
N PRO A 240 18.83 19.84 9.41
CA PRO A 240 17.58 19.67 10.11
C PRO A 240 17.52 20.57 11.35
N THR A 241 16.32 20.99 11.72
CA THR A 241 16.04 21.87 12.87
C THR A 241 15.12 21.16 13.84
N CYS A 242 15.30 21.37 15.14
CA CYS A 242 14.43 20.78 16.15
C CYS A 242 13.00 21.33 16.03
N ASP A 243 11.99 20.46 15.96
CA ASP A 243 10.59 20.90 15.90
C ASP A 243 10.12 21.64 17.17
N THR A 244 10.82 21.45 18.28
CA THR A 244 10.45 22.03 19.58
C THR A 244 11.09 23.40 19.79
N CYS A 245 12.40 23.56 19.55
CA CYS A 245 13.14 24.79 19.87
C CYS A 245 13.78 25.46 18.65
N GLN A 246 13.58 24.91 17.44
CA GLN A 246 14.15 25.39 16.17
C GLN A 246 15.68 25.41 16.08
N SER A 247 16.39 25.00 17.15
CA SER A 247 17.85 24.88 17.13
C SER A 247 18.30 23.84 16.09
N PRO A 248 19.41 24.09 15.37
CA PRO A 248 19.97 23.12 14.43
C PRO A 248 20.26 21.78 15.09
N ILE A 249 19.89 20.69 14.43
CA ILE A 249 20.22 19.34 14.87
C ILE A 249 21.60 19.01 14.35
N MET A 250 22.52 18.81 15.29
CA MET A 250 23.87 18.35 14.98
C MET A 250 23.82 16.89 14.58
N VAL A 251 23.84 16.64 13.28
CA VAL A 251 24.00 15.28 12.74
C VAL A 251 25.42 14.82 13.05
N ARG A 252 25.55 13.77 13.85
CA ARG A 252 26.86 13.18 14.19
C ARG A 252 27.57 12.71 12.93
N ASP A 253 28.90 12.87 12.86
CA ASP A 253 29.72 12.48 11.70
C ASP A 253 29.48 11.03 11.28
N GLN A 254 29.37 10.10 12.23
CA GLN A 254 29.08 8.69 11.96
C GLN A 254 27.75 8.50 11.21
N MET A 255 26.72 9.25 11.59
CA MET A 255 25.42 9.18 10.94
C MET A 255 25.45 9.83 9.55
N TYR A 256 26.19 10.94 9.41
CA TYR A 256 26.43 11.55 8.12
C TYR A 256 27.12 10.56 7.16
N GLN A 257 28.15 9.85 7.62
CA GLN A 257 28.82 8.80 6.85
C GLN A 257 27.88 7.63 6.51
N GLN A 258 27.01 7.21 7.45
CA GLN A 258 25.99 6.19 7.17
C GLN A 258 25.06 6.60 6.03
N LEU A 259 24.59 7.85 6.02
CA LEU A 259 23.75 8.37 4.95
C LEU A 259 24.48 8.44 3.60
N LEU A 260 25.73 8.91 3.60
CA LEU A 260 26.56 8.94 2.39
C LEU A 260 26.79 7.53 1.80
N ASN A 261 26.87 6.52 2.67
CA ASN A 261 26.99 5.12 2.29
C ASN A 261 25.64 4.48 1.94
N GLY A 262 24.55 5.27 1.85
CA GLY A 262 23.22 4.81 1.44
C GLY A 262 22.39 4.17 2.56
N ASN A 263 22.81 4.26 3.82
CA ASN A 263 22.03 3.76 4.96
C ASN A 263 20.98 4.79 5.41
N TYR A 264 19.92 4.90 4.63
CA TYR A 264 18.82 5.83 4.85
C TYR A 264 17.83 5.38 5.94
N ALA A 265 17.93 4.15 6.46
CA ALA A 265 17.08 3.70 7.57
C ALA A 265 17.25 4.57 8.83
N THR A 266 18.45 5.14 9.00
CA THR A 266 18.78 6.09 10.07
C THR A 266 17.91 7.34 10.10
N ILE A 267 17.28 7.72 8.98
CA ILE A 267 16.33 8.84 8.90
C ILE A 267 15.11 8.61 9.80
N ASN A 268 14.70 7.35 9.93
CA ASN A 268 13.55 6.96 10.74
C ASN A 268 13.90 6.77 12.23
N GLU A 269 15.14 7.01 12.65
CA GLU A 269 15.52 6.87 14.06
C GLU A 269 15.33 8.18 14.83
N PRO A 270 14.76 8.14 16.04
CA PRO A 270 14.59 9.32 16.87
C PRO A 270 15.93 9.79 17.43
N GLN A 271 16.06 11.09 17.65
CA GLN A 271 17.27 11.72 18.16
C GLN A 271 16.94 12.78 19.21
N SER A 272 17.82 12.92 20.20
CA SER A 272 17.72 13.98 21.20
C SER A 272 18.29 15.29 20.66
N CYS A 273 17.53 16.38 20.78
CA CYS A 273 18.04 17.72 20.52
C CYS A 273 19.06 18.11 21.61
N SER A 274 20.26 18.53 21.21
CA SER A 274 21.31 18.97 22.14
C SER A 274 20.96 20.27 22.89
N SER A 275 20.06 21.09 22.35
CA SER A 275 19.67 22.37 22.94
C SER A 275 18.51 22.27 23.93
N CYS A 276 17.48 21.48 23.64
CA CYS A 276 16.27 21.39 24.48
C CYS A 276 15.97 19.98 25.03
N GLY A 277 16.74 18.96 24.65
CA GLY A 277 16.55 17.58 25.09
C GLY A 277 15.40 16.82 24.42
N SER A 278 14.59 17.44 23.55
CA SER A 278 13.45 16.75 22.93
C SER A 278 13.90 15.57 22.05
N HIS A 279 13.31 14.39 22.28
CA HIS A 279 13.63 13.15 21.57
C HIS A 279 12.54 12.82 20.54
N LYS A 280 12.79 13.15 19.26
CA LYS A 280 11.83 13.05 18.15
C LYS A 280 12.54 12.67 16.84
N PHE A 281 11.78 12.46 15.76
CA PHE A 281 12.30 12.14 14.43
C PHE A 281 12.76 13.38 13.65
N HIS A 282 13.75 14.10 14.17
CA HIS A 282 14.15 15.40 13.60
C HIS A 282 14.77 15.32 12.19
N LEU A 283 15.07 14.13 11.69
CA LEU A 283 15.65 13.93 10.36
C LEU A 283 14.60 13.83 9.26
N ILE A 284 13.35 13.60 9.63
CA ILE A 284 12.22 13.64 8.71
C ILE A 284 11.91 15.10 8.42
N ARG A 285 11.94 15.45 7.13
CA ARG A 285 11.73 16.82 6.68
C ARG A 285 10.26 16.99 6.31
N ASP A 286 9.65 18.03 6.86
CA ASP A 286 8.27 18.41 6.50
C ASP A 286 8.21 18.78 5.02
N ILE A 287 7.31 18.14 4.27
CA ILE A 287 7.11 18.42 2.85
C ILE A 287 6.69 19.88 2.59
N GLN A 288 6.09 20.55 3.57
CA GLN A 288 5.74 21.96 3.45
C GLN A 288 6.98 22.86 3.31
N THR A 289 8.17 22.37 3.67
CA THR A 289 9.45 23.09 3.53
C THR A 289 10.06 23.00 2.12
N CYS A 290 9.40 22.31 1.18
CA CYS A 290 9.79 22.28 -0.22
C CYS A 290 8.62 22.57 -1.16
N GLN A 291 8.95 22.71 -2.45
CA GLN A 291 7.99 22.88 -3.53
C GLN A 291 8.47 22.19 -4.80
N ILE A 292 7.53 21.73 -5.61
CA ILE A 292 7.78 21.15 -6.92
C ILE A 292 7.91 22.29 -7.94
N ILE A 293 9.02 22.33 -8.68
CA ILE A 293 9.40 23.43 -9.58
C ILE A 293 9.01 23.13 -11.02
N ALA A 294 9.45 21.98 -11.51
CA ALA A 294 9.34 21.61 -12.92
C ALA A 294 8.46 20.39 -13.04
N LYS A 295 7.49 20.42 -13.97
CA LYS A 295 6.75 19.23 -14.37
C LYS A 295 7.70 18.28 -15.13
N PRO A 296 7.41 16.97 -15.16
CA PRO A 296 8.21 16.02 -15.94
C PRO A 296 8.32 16.47 -17.40
N PRO A 297 9.44 16.21 -18.07
CA PRO A 297 9.53 16.41 -19.52
C PRO A 297 8.50 15.49 -20.21
N THR A 298 7.68 16.09 -21.08
CA THR A 298 6.75 15.40 -21.98
C THR A 298 7.46 14.54 -23.01
#